data_AF-A0A8T9Q7Z4-F1
#
_entry.id   AF-A0A8T9Q7Z4-F1
#
_cell.length_a   1.000
_cell.length_b   1.000
_cell.length_c   1.000
_cell.angle_alpha   90.00
_cell.angle_beta   90.00
_cell.angle_gamma   90.00
#
_symmetry.space_group_name_H-M   'P 1'
#
loop_
_entity.id
_entity.type
_entity.pdbx_description
1 polymer ?
#
loop_
_entity_poly.entity_id
_entity_poly.type
_entity_poly.pdbx_seq_one_letter_code
_entity_poly.pdbx_strand_id
1 'polypeptide(L)'
;MVIDFMNTELTVRQLVAREEKTVDDITFHLHRHLDNDFIVKDIRFVDRDGREQHYEERVRALSQARFEEYFHMAGLRLAEVLGDYHLGPYDEQTSPRMIFVLKK
;
A
#
# COMPACT_ATOMS: atom_id res chain seq x y z
N MET A 1 14.62 -5.58 13.34
CA MET A 1 13.74 -5.92 12.20
C MET A 1 13.24 -4.62 11.60
N VAL A 2 13.09 -4.57 10.28
CA VAL A 2 12.51 -3.40 9.60
C VAL A 2 11.28 -3.88 8.84
N ILE A 3 10.18 -3.16 8.99
CA ILE A 3 8.93 -3.39 8.25
C ILE A 3 8.63 -2.11 7.48
N ASP A 4 8.47 -2.21 6.17
CA ASP A 4 8.14 -1.09 5.29
C ASP A 4 6.72 -1.26 4.74
N PHE A 5 5.85 -0.32 5.07
CA PHE A 5 4.45 -0.31 4.66
C PHE A 5 4.08 1.03 4.04
N MET A 6 3.07 1.02 3.17
CA MET A 6 2.49 2.27 2.67
C MET A 6 1.75 3.01 3.77
N ASN A 7 1.79 4.34 3.78
CA ASN A 7 0.89 5.10 4.62
C ASN A 7 -0.52 4.99 4.06
N THR A 8 -1.33 4.13 4.69
CA THR A 8 -2.70 3.85 4.27
C THR A 8 -3.55 5.12 4.24
N GLU A 9 -3.46 6.01 5.23
CA GLU A 9 -4.33 7.20 5.28
C GLU A 9 -4.03 8.16 4.15
N LEU A 10 -2.75 8.41 3.89
CA LEU A 10 -2.35 9.21 2.74
C LEU A 10 -2.76 8.54 1.43
N THR A 11 -2.58 7.23 1.31
CA THR A 11 -2.92 6.49 0.08
C THR A 11 -4.42 6.51 -0.19
N VAL A 12 -5.26 6.32 0.82
CA VAL A 12 -6.72 6.36 0.68
C VAL A 12 -7.18 7.78 0.31
N ARG A 13 -6.59 8.82 0.91
CA ARG A 13 -6.90 10.23 0.56
C ARG A 13 -6.51 10.59 -0.87
N GLN A 14 -5.40 10.06 -1.35
CA GLN A 14 -4.86 10.32 -2.69
C GLN A 14 -5.24 9.24 -3.70
N LEU A 15 -6.21 8.38 -3.37
CA LEU A 15 -6.55 7.21 -4.16
C LEU A 15 -7.04 7.64 -5.55
N VAL A 16 -6.20 7.42 -6.57
CA VAL A 16 -6.60 7.61 -7.96
C VAL A 16 -7.50 6.44 -8.35
N ALA A 17 -8.81 6.69 -8.38
CA ALA A 17 -9.81 5.67 -8.61
C ALA A 17 -9.63 4.96 -9.96
N ARG A 18 -9.27 5.69 -11.03
CA ARG A 18 -9.07 5.13 -12.38
C ARG A 18 -7.78 5.65 -12.99
N GLU A 19 -6.99 4.75 -13.53
CA GLU A 19 -5.73 5.03 -14.20
C GLU A 19 -5.65 4.14 -15.45
N GLU A 20 -5.23 4.69 -16.58
CA GLU A 20 -4.89 3.92 -17.77
C GLU A 20 -3.39 4.01 -18.00
N LYS A 21 -2.77 2.85 -18.26
CA LYS A 21 -1.33 2.76 -18.47
C LYS A 21 -1.03 1.83 -19.63
N THR A 22 -0.31 2.30 -20.62
CA THR A 22 0.21 1.46 -21.70
C THR A 22 1.60 0.95 -21.36
N VAL A 23 1.81 -0.36 -21.44
CA VAL A 23 3.13 -1.02 -21.29
C VAL A 23 3.25 -2.06 -22.40
N ASP A 24 4.34 -2.01 -23.16
CA ASP A 24 4.60 -2.94 -24.27
C ASP A 24 3.42 -3.12 -25.24
N ASP A 25 2.82 -1.98 -25.64
CA ASP A 25 1.63 -1.87 -26.51
C ASP A 25 0.33 -2.48 -25.95
N ILE A 26 0.31 -2.87 -24.68
CA ILE A 26 -0.89 -3.33 -23.98
C ILE A 26 -1.40 -2.20 -23.09
N THR A 27 -2.67 -1.82 -23.27
CA THR A 27 -3.35 -0.84 -22.40
C THR A 27 -3.97 -1.54 -21.20
N PHE A 28 -3.51 -1.16 -20.00
CA PHE A 28 -4.05 -1.61 -18.73
C PHE A 28 -5.02 -0.56 -18.19
N HIS A 29 -6.23 -1.00 -17.89
CA HIS A 29 -7.23 -0.23 -17.14
C HIS A 29 -7.12 -0.64 -15.67
N LEU A 30 -6.59 0.28 -14.87
CA LEU A 30 -6.38 0.10 -13.45
C LEU A 30 -7.49 0.82 -12.68
N HIS A 31 -8.15 0.12 -11.78
CA HIS A 31 -9.16 0.71 -10.91
C HIS A 31 -8.83 0.42 -9.44
N ARG A 32 -8.67 1.46 -8.64
CA ARG A 32 -8.38 1.33 -7.21
C ARG A 32 -9.61 1.73 -6.40
N HIS A 33 -9.96 0.91 -5.42
CA HIS A 33 -11.07 1.18 -4.52
C HIS A 33 -10.79 0.63 -3.11
N LEU A 34 -11.51 1.16 -2.11
CA LEU A 34 -11.48 0.64 -0.75
C LEU A 34 -12.64 -0.36 -0.58
N ASP A 35 -12.33 -1.57 -0.16
CA ASP A 35 -13.29 -2.64 0.12
C ASP A 35 -12.93 -3.35 1.44
N ASN A 36 -13.80 -3.22 2.46
CA ASN A 36 -13.66 -3.93 3.75
C ASN A 36 -12.26 -3.82 4.39
N ASP A 37 -11.72 -2.60 4.54
CA ASP A 37 -10.34 -2.33 5.00
C ASP A 37 -9.24 -2.90 4.08
N PHE A 38 -9.52 -3.12 2.80
CA PHE A 38 -8.51 -3.41 1.79
C PHE A 38 -8.50 -2.33 0.73
N ILE A 39 -7.31 -1.86 0.38
CA ILE A 39 -7.09 -1.16 -0.87
C ILE A 39 -6.99 -2.23 -1.94
N VAL A 40 -7.99 -2.27 -2.81
CA VAL A 40 -8.11 -3.21 -3.90
C VAL A 40 -7.76 -2.51 -5.20
N LYS A 41 -6.90 -3.13 -5.99
CA LYS A 41 -6.54 -2.69 -7.34
C LYS A 41 -6.96 -3.74 -8.34
N ASP A 42 -8.02 -3.44 -9.08
CA ASP A 42 -8.40 -4.14 -10.29
C ASP A 42 -7.44 -3.81 -11.41
N ILE A 43 -6.99 -4.84 -12.12
CA ILE A 43 -6.11 -4.73 -13.28
C ILE A 43 -6.82 -5.44 -14.43
N ARG A 44 -7.26 -4.70 -15.44
CA ARG A 44 -7.92 -5.25 -16.62
C ARG A 44 -7.16 -4.87 -17.86
N PHE A 45 -6.92 -5.83 -18.75
CA PHE A 45 -6.26 -5.60 -20.02
C PHE A 45 -6.64 -6.68 -21.03
N VAL A 46 -6.33 -6.43 -22.31
CA VAL A 46 -6.45 -7.43 -23.36
C VAL A 46 -5.04 -7.90 -23.71
N ASP A 47 -4.80 -9.20 -23.67
CA ASP A 47 -3.50 -9.75 -24.05
C ASP A 47 -3.26 -9.72 -25.57
N ARG A 48 -2.07 -10.12 -26.02
CA ARG A 48 -1.70 -10.10 -27.44
C ARG A 48 -2.52 -11.07 -28.30
N ASP A 49 -3.12 -12.09 -27.69
CA ASP A 49 -4.01 -13.05 -28.36
C ASP A 49 -5.46 -12.53 -28.39
N GLY A 50 -5.73 -11.32 -27.90
CA GLY A 50 -7.05 -10.70 -27.87
C GLY A 50 -7.93 -11.18 -26.73
N ARG A 51 -7.39 -11.83 -25.70
CA ARG A 51 -8.16 -12.33 -24.55
C ARG A 51 -8.22 -11.30 -23.44
N GLU A 52 -9.41 -11.13 -22.87
CA GLU A 52 -9.58 -10.30 -21.68
C GLU A 52 -8.95 -10.97 -20.46
N GLN A 53 -8.14 -10.20 -19.75
CA GLN A 53 -7.47 -10.60 -18.52
C GLN A 53 -7.95 -9.70 -17.37
N HIS A 54 -8.19 -10.30 -16.20
CA HIS A 54 -8.55 -9.57 -14.99
C HIS A 54 -7.78 -10.15 -13.80
N TYR A 55 -7.08 -9.26 -13.09
CA TYR A 55 -6.37 -9.56 -11.87
C TYR A 55 -6.75 -8.58 -10.78
N GLU A 56 -6.57 -9.00 -9.53
CA GLU A 56 -6.84 -8.18 -8.35
C GLU A 56 -5.65 -8.23 -7.38
N GLU A 57 -5.16 -7.06 -6.98
CA GLU A 57 -4.22 -6.92 -5.87
C GLU A 57 -4.97 -6.37 -4.65
N ARG A 58 -4.86 -7.04 -3.49
CA ARG A 58 -5.48 -6.61 -2.24
C ARG A 58 -4.41 -6.32 -1.20
N VAL A 59 -4.40 -5.11 -0.65
CA VAL A 59 -3.53 -4.72 0.46
C VAL A 59 -4.37 -4.25 1.63
N ARG A 60 -4.15 -4.80 2.83
CA ARG A 60 -4.91 -4.39 4.00
C ARG A 60 -4.57 -2.96 4.38
N ALA A 61 -5.60 -2.13 4.53
CA ALA A 61 -5.55 -0.75 4.97
C ALA A 61 -5.30 -0.69 6.49
N LEU A 62 -4.06 -0.92 6.90
CA LEU A 62 -3.66 -0.90 8.31
C LEU A 62 -3.20 0.51 8.72
N SER A 63 -3.68 0.98 9.87
CA SER A 63 -3.18 2.19 10.53
C SER A 63 -1.95 1.89 11.37
N GLN A 64 -1.21 2.94 11.75
CA GLN A 64 -0.07 2.83 12.67
C GLN A 64 -0.49 2.14 13.98
N ALA A 65 -1.62 2.53 14.57
CA ALA A 65 -2.10 1.97 15.84
C ALA A 65 -2.30 0.44 15.77
N ARG A 66 -2.82 -0.07 14.65
CA ARG A 66 -3.02 -1.51 14.47
C ARG A 66 -1.70 -2.26 14.30
N PHE A 67 -0.67 -1.64 13.72
CA PHE A 67 0.67 -2.21 13.71
C PHE A 67 1.29 -2.27 15.10
N GLU A 68 1.12 -1.22 15.91
CA GLU A 68 1.60 -1.22 17.30
C GLU A 68 0.98 -2.33 18.14
N GLU A 69 -0.32 -2.61 17.97
CA GLU A 69 -0.99 -3.78 18.56
C GLU A 69 -0.32 -5.10 18.13
N TYR A 70 -0.07 -5.28 16.82
CA TYR A 70 0.58 -6.48 16.31
C TYR A 70 2.00 -6.66 16.84
N PHE A 71 2.77 -5.58 16.97
CA PHE A 71 4.11 -5.62 17.53
C PHE A 71 4.08 -6.02 18.99
N HIS A 72 3.17 -5.45 19.78
CA HIS A 72 2.97 -5.81 21.17
C HIS A 72 2.61 -7.29 21.32
N MET A 73 1.65 -7.80 20.53
CA MET A 73 1.27 -9.21 20.53
C MET A 73 2.43 -10.14 20.14
N ALA A 74 3.32 -9.70 19.26
CA ALA A 74 4.50 -10.45 18.84
C ALA A 74 5.70 -10.32 19.81
N GLY A 75 5.58 -9.53 20.89
CA GLY A 75 6.68 -9.26 21.82
C GLY A 75 7.80 -8.42 21.20
N LEU A 76 7.47 -7.58 20.23
CA LEU A 76 8.40 -6.69 19.54
C LEU A 76 8.27 -5.27 20.09
N ARG A 77 9.40 -4.62 20.35
CA ARG A 77 9.43 -3.22 20.78
C ARG A 77 9.64 -2.31 19.60
N LEU A 78 8.74 -1.35 19.42
CA LEU A 78 8.92 -0.26 18.46
C LEU A 78 10.06 0.65 18.92
N ALA A 79 11.06 0.83 18.04
CA ALA A 79 12.18 1.72 18.29
C ALA A 79 11.97 3.09 17.62
N GLU A 80 11.50 3.09 16.38
CA GLU A 80 11.30 4.30 15.58
C GLU A 80 10.34 4.02 14.41
N VAL A 81 9.67 5.07 13.92
CA VAL A 81 8.86 5.05 12.71
C VAL A 81 9.36 6.14 11.77
N LEU A 82 9.75 5.74 10.56
CA LEU A 82 10.24 6.63 9.51
C LEU A 82 9.19 6.81 8.42
N GLY A 83 9.10 8.02 7.87
CA GLY A 83 8.11 8.42 6.88
C GLY A 83 8.51 8.14 5.43
N ASP A 84 9.80 7.99 5.17
CA ASP A 84 10.35 7.85 3.83
C ASP A 84 11.74 7.17 3.84
N TYR A 85 12.30 6.95 2.65
CA TYR A 85 13.63 6.37 2.47
C TYR A 85 14.78 7.34 2.80
N HIS A 86 14.50 8.62 3.06
CA HIS A 86 15.49 9.58 3.55
C HIS A 86 15.62 9.54 5.08
N LEU A 87 14.92 8.61 5.73
CA LEU A 87 14.89 8.43 7.18
C LEU A 87 14.27 9.65 7.89
N GLY A 88 13.35 10.35 7.22
CA GLY A 88 12.56 11.40 7.85
C GLY A 88 11.58 10.82 8.89
N PRO A 89 11.17 11.61 9.91
CA PRO A 89 10.17 11.17 10.87
C PRO A 89 8.84 10.88 10.17
N TYR A 90 8.12 9.86 10.64
CA TYR A 90 6.77 9.59 10.13
C TYR A 90 5.77 10.69 10.51
N ASP A 91 5.00 11.11 9.52
CA ASP A 91 3.87 12.02 9.63
C ASP A 91 2.69 11.44 8.83
N GLU A 92 1.59 11.19 9.52
CA GLU A 92 0.41 10.51 8.96
C GLU A 92 -0.20 11.23 7.75
N GLN A 93 -0.04 12.55 7.64
CA GLN A 93 -0.67 13.34 6.58
C GLN A 93 0.21 13.52 5.35
N THR A 94 1.53 13.38 5.50
CA THR A 94 2.49 13.76 4.45
C THR A 94 3.48 12.66 4.09
N SER A 95 3.73 11.72 4.99
CA SER A 95 4.69 10.65 4.75
C SER A 95 4.14 9.61 3.78
N PRO A 96 4.86 9.27 2.71
CA PRO A 96 4.43 8.24 1.77
C PRO A 96 4.47 6.82 2.37
N ARG A 97 5.31 6.60 3.39
CA ARG A 97 5.57 5.27 3.97
C ARG A 97 5.42 5.32 5.49
N MET A 98 5.13 4.16 6.07
CA MET A 98 5.27 3.83 7.47
C MET A 98 6.35 2.77 7.58
N ILE A 99 7.58 3.18 7.87
CA ILE A 99 8.72 2.28 8.00
C ILE A 99 9.02 2.08 9.49
N PHE A 100 8.68 0.91 10.02
CA PHE A 100 8.86 0.56 11.41
C PHE A 100 10.22 -0.09 11.65
N VAL A 101 10.99 0.49 12.56
CA VAL A 101 12.23 -0.11 13.08
C VAL A 101 11.92 -0.77 14.43
N LEU A 102 12.06 -2.09 14.47
CA LEU A 102 11.67 -2.92 15.61
C LEU A 102 12.87 -3.61 16.25
N LYS A 103 12.86 -3.70 17.57
CA LYS A 103 13.85 -4.40 18.39
C LYS A 103 13.18 -5.55 19.14
N LYS A 104 13.97 -6.60 19.41
CA LYS A 104 13.57 -7.69 20.29
C LYS A 104 13.90 -7.34 21.74
#